data_AF-A0A2N1UWE7-F1
#
_entry.id   AF-A0A2N1UWE7-F1
#
_cell.length_a   1.000
_cell.length_b   1.000
_cell.length_c   1.000
_cell.angle_alpha   90.00
_cell.angle_beta   90.00
_cell.angle_gamma   90.00
#
_symmetry.space_group_name_H-M   'P 1'
#
loop_
_entity.id
_entity.type
_entity.pdbx_description
1 polymer ?
#
loop_
_entity_poly.entity_id
_entity_poly.type
_entity_poly.pdbx_seq_one_letter_code
_entity_poly.pdbx_strand_id
1 'polypeptide(L)' 'SAKALIWYRKAAEQGHADAQNNLGSVYELGQGVTANRATATEWYRRAATQGHMIARANLRRLSSQE' A
#
# COMPACT_ATOMS: atom_id res chain seq x y z
N SER A 1 1.43 -1.01 16.17
CA SER A 1 0.51 -0.17 16.97
C SER A 1 -0.41 0.63 16.06
N ALA A 2 -1.73 0.61 16.30
CA ALA A 2 -2.73 1.31 15.46
C ALA A 2 -2.43 2.81 15.21
N LYS A 3 -1.71 3.46 16.13
CA LYS A 3 -1.24 4.86 15.97
C LYS A 3 -0.31 5.06 14.75
N ALA A 4 0.56 4.08 14.44
CA ALA A 4 1.45 4.17 13.28
C ALA A 4 0.66 4.10 11.95
N LEU A 5 -0.40 3.29 11.91
CA LEU A 5 -1.28 3.18 10.75
C LEU A 5 -1.98 4.51 10.44
N ILE A 6 -2.39 5.25 11.46
CA ILE A 6 -3.01 6.57 11.29
C ILE A 6 -2.02 7.54 10.62
N TRP A 7 -0.76 7.53 11.03
CA TRP A 7 0.26 8.40 10.43
C TRP A 7 0.63 7.99 9.01
N TYR A 8 0.77 6.69 8.73
CA TYR A 8 0.95 6.21 7.36
C TYR A 8 -0.22 6.58 6.47
N ARG A 9 -1.45 6.47 6.98
CA ARG A 9 -2.66 6.91 6.25
C ARG A 9 -2.62 8.39 5.90
N LYS A 10 -2.36 9.25 6.89
CA LYS A 10 -2.25 10.71 6.66
C LYS A 10 -1.15 11.06 5.65
N ALA A 11 0.01 10.40 5.72
CA ALA A 11 1.11 10.65 4.80
C ALA A 11 0.80 10.14 3.38
N ALA A 12 0.18 8.96 3.28
CA ALA A 12 -0.19 8.38 2.00
C ALA A 12 -1.29 9.17 1.29
N GLU A 13 -2.26 9.70 2.04
CA GLU A 13 -3.30 10.61 1.55
C GLU A 13 -2.71 11.94 1.06
N GLN A 14 -1.58 12.39 1.61
CA GLN A 14 -0.81 13.54 1.13
C GLN A 14 0.11 13.23 -0.06
N GLY A 15 0.05 12.00 -0.60
CA GLY A 15 0.84 11.62 -1.77
C GLY A 15 2.20 11.00 -1.44
N HIS A 16 2.58 10.78 -0.18
CA HIS A 16 3.89 10.20 0.12
C HIS A 16 3.98 8.75 -0.37
N ALA A 17 4.79 8.52 -1.42
CA ALA A 17 4.84 7.24 -2.11
C ALA A 17 5.24 6.06 -1.21
N ASP A 18 6.21 6.26 -0.31
CA ASP A 18 6.61 5.20 0.65
C ASP A 18 5.48 4.84 1.62
N ALA A 19 4.70 5.84 2.07
CA ALA A 19 3.57 5.62 2.97
C ALA A 19 2.43 4.90 2.25
N GLN A 20 2.19 5.23 0.97
CA GLN A 20 1.27 4.51 0.11
C GLN A 20 1.71 3.04 -0.09
N ASN A 21 3.00 2.79 -0.35
CA ASN A 21 3.53 1.43 -0.41
C ASN A 21 3.31 0.68 0.91
N ASN A 22 3.59 1.30 2.05
CA ASN A 22 3.43 0.70 3.36
C ASN A 22 1.96 0.38 3.67
N LEU A 23 1.02 1.27 3.31
CA LEU A 23 -0.41 0.97 3.41
C LEU A 23 -0.83 -0.18 2.51
N GLY A 24 -0.28 -0.24 1.29
CA GLY A 24 -0.47 -1.38 0.40
C GLY A 24 -0.12 -2.69 1.11
N SER A 25 1.06 -2.75 1.73
CA SER A 25 1.51 -3.95 2.48
C SER A 25 0.68 -4.25 3.71
N VAL A 26 0.22 -3.22 4.43
CA VAL A 26 -0.68 -3.41 5.60
C VAL A 26 -1.99 -4.07 5.17
N TYR A 27 -2.62 -3.59 4.10
CA TYR A 27 -3.86 -4.18 3.59
C TYR A 27 -3.63 -5.53 2.90
N GLU A 28 -2.46 -5.76 2.30
CA GLU A 28 -2.14 -7.06 1.71
C GLU A 28 -2.00 -8.14 2.79
N LEU A 29 -1.27 -7.82 3.87
CA LEU A 29 -0.92 -8.77 4.93
C LEU A 29 -1.92 -8.80 6.09
N GLY A 30 -2.89 -7.88 6.13
CA GLY A 30 -3.83 -7.75 7.24
C GLY A 30 -3.19 -7.30 8.56
N GLN A 31 -2.17 -6.42 8.49
CA GLN A 31 -1.42 -6.00 9.68
C GLN A 31 -2.17 -4.95 10.50
N GLY A 32 -3.00 -5.40 11.44
CA GLY A 32 -3.82 -4.51 12.28
C GLY A 32 -5.06 -3.96 11.56
N VAL A 33 -5.37 -4.50 10.38
CA VAL A 33 -6.61 -4.32 9.62
C VAL A 33 -7.01 -5.65 8.99
N THR A 34 -8.25 -5.81 8.58
CA THR A 34 -8.64 -6.94 7.73
C THR A 34 -7.89 -6.86 6.41
N ALA A 35 -7.26 -7.98 6.01
CA ALA A 35 -6.59 -8.07 4.72
C ALA A 35 -7.59 -7.78 3.59
N ASN A 36 -7.22 -6.90 2.68
CA ASN A 36 -8.03 -6.50 1.55
C ASN A 36 -7.13 -6.25 0.33
N ARG A 37 -7.12 -7.23 -0.56
CA ARG A 37 -6.27 -7.23 -1.75
C ARG A 37 -6.58 -6.08 -2.70
N ALA A 38 -7.86 -5.73 -2.88
CA ALA A 38 -8.26 -4.61 -3.73
C ALA A 38 -7.75 -3.26 -3.18
N THR A 39 -7.82 -3.09 -1.86
CA THR A 39 -7.29 -1.89 -1.20
C THR A 39 -5.77 -1.83 -1.29
N ALA A 40 -5.08 -2.97 -1.14
CA ALA A 40 -3.65 -3.05 -1.34
C ALA A 40 -3.23 -2.65 -2.77
N THR A 41 -3.91 -3.20 -3.78
CA THR A 41 -3.71 -2.86 -5.20
C THR A 41 -3.83 -1.36 -5.45
N GLU A 42 -4.85 -0.71 -4.89
CA GLU A 42 -5.07 0.72 -5.07
C GLU A 42 -3.93 1.56 -4.47
N TRP A 43 -3.49 1.23 -3.26
CA TRP A 43 -2.37 1.95 -2.64
C TRP A 43 -1.03 1.71 -3.36
N TYR A 44 -0.74 0.47 -3.75
CA TYR A 44 0.45 0.18 -4.55
C TYR A 44 0.41 0.87 -5.91
N ARG A 45 -0.75 0.96 -6.57
CA ARG A 45 -0.90 1.68 -7.83
C ARG A 45 -0.57 3.16 -7.67
N ARG A 46 -1.09 3.83 -6.65
CA ARG A 46 -0.77 5.24 -6.38
C ARG A 46 0.73 5.48 -6.19
N ALA A 47 1.39 4.63 -5.40
CA ALA A 47 2.83 4.72 -5.21
C ALA A 47 3.61 4.44 -6.52
N ALA A 48 3.19 3.43 -7.29
CA ALA A 48 3.80 3.08 -8.56
C ALA A 48 3.66 4.18 -9.62
N THR A 49 2.53 4.89 -9.67
CA THR A 49 2.32 6.06 -10.56
C THR A 49 3.31 7.19 -10.25
N GLN A 50 3.79 7.28 -9.01
CA GLN A 50 4.82 8.22 -8.59
C GLN A 50 6.25 7.71 -8.79
N GLY A 51 6.43 6.58 -9.47
CA GLY A 51 7.74 5.99 -9.75
C GLY A 51 8.30 5.10 -8.64
N HIS A 52 7.54 4.81 -7.58
CA HIS A 52 8.02 3.97 -6.48
C HIS A 52 8.22 2.51 -6.94
N MET A 53 9.48 2.10 -7.06
CA MET A 53 9.85 0.82 -7.69
C MET A 53 9.33 -0.40 -6.92
N ILE A 54 9.37 -0.38 -5.59
CA ILE A 54 8.94 -1.53 -4.78
C ILE A 54 7.42 -1.72 -4.90
N ALA A 55 6.62 -0.66 -4.75
CA ALA A 55 5.19 -0.67 -5.03
C ALA A 55 4.85 -1.20 -6.43
N ARG A 56 5.63 -0.83 -7.47
CA ARG A 56 5.44 -1.38 -8.82
C ARG A 56 5.71 -2.89 -8.88
N ALA A 57 6.74 -3.37 -8.19
CA ALA A 57 7.03 -4.80 -8.07
C ALA A 57 5.94 -5.54 -7.28
N ASN A 58 5.49 -4.98 -6.16
CA ASN A 58 4.39 -5.50 -5.35
C ASN A 58 3.10 -5.58 -6.15
N LEU A 59 2.75 -4.53 -6.89
CA LEU A 59 1.57 -4.51 -7.76
C LEU A 59 1.64 -5.60 -8.82
N ARG A 60 2.78 -5.78 -9.49
CA ARG A 60 2.97 -6.84 -10.49
C ARG A 60 2.81 -8.23 -9.89
N ARG A 61 3.41 -8.47 -8.72
CA ARG A 61 3.28 -9.74 -7.98
C ARG A 61 1.84 -9.99 -7.56
N LEU A 62 1.13 -8.96 -7.14
CA LEU A 62 -0.26 -9.06 -6.74
C LEU A 62 -1.11 -9.41 -7.98
N SER A 63 -0.99 -8.67 -9.09
CA SER A 63 -1.75 -8.94 -10.32
C SER A 63 -1.47 -10.29 -10.96
N SER A 64 -0.31 -10.91 -10.71
CA SER A 64 0.01 -12.25 -11.25
C SER A 64 -0.57 -13.41 -10.43
N GLN A 65 -1.26 -13.12 -9.32
CA GLN A 65 -1.92 -14.10 -8.45
C GLN A 65 -3.45 -14.10 -8.65
N GLU A 66 -3.95 -13.50 -9.73
CA GLU A 66 -5.33 -13.61 -10.20
C GLU A 66 -5.44 -14.74 -11.22
#